data_AF-A0A2G2LHE7-F1
#
_entry.id   AF-A0A2G2LHE7-F1
#
_cell.length_a   1.000
_cell.length_b   1.000
_cell.length_c   1.000
_cell.angle_alpha   90.00
_cell.angle_beta   90.00
_cell.angle_gamma   90.00
#
_symmetry.space_group_name_H-M   'P 1'
#
loop_
_entity.id
_entity.type
_entity.pdbx_description
1 polymer ?
#
loop_
_entity_poly.entity_id
_entity_poly.type
_entity_poly.pdbx_seq_one_letter_code
_entity_poly.pdbx_strand_id
1 'polypeptide(L)'
;MSRDKDKSKSGWIGVDLDGTLAYYDKWRGIEHVGDPIKLMCDRVRGWLTEGKEVKIFTARVTKPKNTIRDGGAQIRAVKAPIEAFCVKEFGVVLEITNVKDFQLIELWDDRAVQVARNTGKKEIWNAWDEGYEKALKDY
;
A
#
# COMPACT_ATOMS: atom_id res chain seq x y z
N MET A 1 -13.56 27.52 18.45
CA MET A 1 -13.63 27.35 16.99
C MET A 1 -13.50 25.87 16.68
N SER A 2 -14.65 25.20 16.51
CA SER A 2 -14.73 23.75 16.25
C SER A 2 -14.21 23.45 14.85
N ARG A 3 -13.20 22.59 14.75
CA ARG A 3 -12.58 22.14 13.49
C ARG A 3 -12.88 20.67 13.18
N ASP A 4 -13.96 20.13 13.73
CA ASP A 4 -14.40 18.74 13.52
C ASP A 4 -15.66 18.70 12.64
N LYS A 5 -15.57 19.30 11.45
CA LYS A 5 -16.59 19.13 10.41
C LYS A 5 -16.05 18.23 9.31
N ASP A 6 -16.65 17.05 9.24
CA ASP A 6 -16.82 16.26 8.01
C ASP A 6 -15.54 15.69 7.39
N LYS A 7 -14.88 14.74 8.07
CA LYS A 7 -14.15 13.70 7.32
C LYS A 7 -15.20 12.90 6.57
N SER A 8 -15.52 13.33 5.35
CA SER A 8 -16.42 12.59 4.47
C SER A 8 -15.96 11.14 4.36
N LYS A 9 -16.91 10.23 4.11
CA LYS A 9 -16.72 8.77 3.97
C LYS A 9 -15.84 8.36 2.77
N SER A 10 -14.79 9.11 2.46
CA SER A 10 -13.80 8.71 1.47
C SER A 10 -13.07 7.49 2.02
N GLY A 11 -13.21 6.34 1.35
CA GLY A 11 -12.42 5.17 1.69
C GLY A 11 -10.92 5.42 1.55
N TRP A 12 -10.12 4.40 1.87
CA TRP A 12 -8.66 4.45 1.78
C TRP A 12 -8.13 3.57 0.64
N ILE A 13 -6.97 3.96 0.13
CA ILE A 13 -6.20 3.24 -0.88
C ILE A 13 -5.17 2.37 -0.16
N GLY A 14 -5.23 1.05 -0.38
CA GLY A 14 -4.24 0.11 0.14
C GLY A 14 -3.12 -0.09 -0.87
N VAL A 15 -1.88 0.03 -0.42
CA VAL A 15 -0.70 -0.20 -1.27
C VAL A 15 0.21 -1.21 -0.60
N ASP A 16 0.50 -2.31 -1.28
CA ASP A 16 1.47 -3.29 -0.80
C ASP A 16 2.90 -2.73 -0.76
N LEU A 17 3.75 -3.39 0.04
CA LEU A 17 5.14 -3.01 0.21
C LEU A 17 6.08 -3.75 -0.74
N ASP A 18 6.17 -5.07 -0.62
CA ASP A 18 7.24 -5.88 -1.21
C ASP A 18 6.96 -6.22 -2.68
N GLY A 19 7.73 -5.63 -3.60
CA GLY A 19 7.49 -5.76 -5.03
C GLY A 19 6.55 -4.69 -5.58
N THR A 20 5.95 -3.89 -4.69
CA THR A 20 5.00 -2.83 -5.05
C THR A 20 5.57 -1.43 -4.77
N LEU A 21 5.87 -1.11 -3.50
CA LEU A 21 6.51 0.16 -3.12
C LEU A 21 8.02 0.04 -2.98
N ALA A 22 8.51 -1.11 -2.55
CA ALA A 22 9.92 -1.39 -2.32
C ALA A 22 10.35 -2.58 -3.19
N TYR A 23 11.52 -2.48 -3.80
CA TYR A 23 12.07 -3.54 -4.62
C TYR A 23 12.25 -4.82 -3.79
N TYR A 24 11.78 -5.94 -4.34
CA TYR A 24 11.85 -7.24 -3.69
C TYR A 24 12.32 -8.30 -4.68
N ASP A 25 13.49 -8.87 -4.43
CA ASP A 25 14.04 -10.03 -5.15
C ASP A 25 14.03 -11.29 -4.27
N LYS A 26 14.34 -11.16 -2.98
CA LYS A 26 14.34 -12.25 -1.99
C LYS A 26 14.13 -11.77 -0.57
N TRP A 27 13.73 -12.71 0.29
CA TRP A 27 13.61 -12.44 1.72
C TRP A 27 14.98 -12.23 2.36
N ARG A 28 15.15 -11.11 3.07
CA ARG A 28 16.37 -10.77 3.83
C ARG A 28 16.15 -10.62 5.34
N GLY A 29 14.95 -10.90 5.81
CA GLY A 29 14.57 -10.71 7.21
C GLY A 29 13.59 -9.54 7.40
N ILE A 30 12.99 -9.51 8.58
CA ILE A 30 11.86 -8.62 8.89
C ILE A 30 12.26 -7.14 8.97
N GLU A 31 13.53 -6.88 9.26
CA GLU A 31 14.13 -5.55 9.43
C GLU A 31 14.51 -4.89 8.10
N HIS A 32 14.44 -5.61 6.97
CA HIS A 32 14.90 -5.12 5.67
C HIS A 32 13.74 -4.70 4.78
N VAL A 33 13.75 -3.46 4.29
CA VAL A 33 12.89 -2.95 3.21
C VAL A 33 13.81 -2.53 2.05
N GLY A 34 13.46 -2.91 0.82
CA GLY A 34 14.27 -2.63 -0.36
C GLY A 34 14.19 -1.17 -0.84
N ASP A 35 14.88 -0.88 -1.93
CA ASP A 35 14.89 0.45 -2.55
C ASP A 35 13.51 0.84 -3.10
N PRO A 36 13.14 2.14 -3.10
CA PRO A 36 11.82 2.57 -3.55
C PRO A 36 11.60 2.29 -5.04
N ILE A 37 10.43 1.77 -5.39
CA ILE A 37 9.96 1.68 -6.77
C ILE A 37 9.36 3.03 -7.13
N LYS A 38 10.19 3.90 -7.74
CA LYS A 38 9.91 5.32 -7.96
C LYS A 38 8.51 5.60 -8.51
N LEU A 39 8.08 4.86 -9.55
CA LEU A 39 6.78 5.08 -10.19
C LEU A 39 5.60 4.90 -9.22
N MET A 40 5.65 3.89 -8.36
CA MET A 40 4.58 3.64 -7.39
C MET A 40 4.64 4.65 -6.24
N CYS A 41 5.84 5.00 -5.77
CA CYS A 41 6.03 6.05 -4.76
C CYS A 41 5.52 7.41 -5.25
N ASP A 42 5.78 7.79 -6.51
CA ASP A 42 5.27 9.03 -7.11
C ASP A 42 3.74 9.06 -7.14
N ARG A 43 3.11 7.93 -7.48
CA ARG A 43 1.64 7.79 -7.44
C ARG A 43 1.09 8.00 -6.02
N VAL A 44 1.74 7.41 -5.01
CA VAL A 44 1.37 7.64 -3.60
C VAL A 44 1.50 9.10 -3.21
N ARG A 45 2.60 9.78 -3.58
CA ARG A 45 2.76 11.22 -3.32
C ARG A 45 1.67 12.06 -3.96
N GLY A 46 1.25 11.71 -5.18
CA GLY A 46 0.10 12.33 -5.85
C GLY A 46 -1.18 12.24 -5.02
N TRP A 47 -1.54 11.03 -4.57
CA TRP A 47 -2.72 10.82 -3.72
C TRP A 47 -2.65 11.56 -2.39
N LEU A 48 -1.48 11.58 -1.74
CA LEU A 48 -1.29 12.33 -0.51
C LEU A 48 -1.45 13.84 -0.72
N THR A 49 -0.97 14.37 -1.86
CA THR A 49 -1.14 15.78 -2.25
C THR A 49 -2.61 16.12 -2.51
N GLU A 50 -3.37 15.17 -3.07
CA GLU A 50 -4.83 15.28 -3.25
C GLU A 50 -5.62 15.14 -1.95
N GLY A 51 -4.97 14.85 -0.81
CA GLY A 51 -5.62 14.65 0.47
C GLY A 51 -6.32 13.30 0.63
N LYS A 52 -6.00 12.31 -0.20
CA LYS A 52 -6.53 10.94 -0.09
C LYS A 52 -5.86 10.18 1.05
N GLU A 53 -6.63 9.29 1.69
CA GLU A 53 -6.10 8.39 2.70
C GLU A 53 -5.42 7.20 2.03
N VAL A 54 -4.12 7.01 2.31
CA VAL A 54 -3.30 5.91 1.79
C VAL A 54 -2.74 5.11 2.97
N LYS A 55 -2.83 3.78 2.91
CA LYS A 55 -2.30 2.87 3.92
C LYS A 55 -1.33 1.87 3.29
N ILE A 56 -0.27 1.54 4.01
CA ILE A 56 0.56 0.37 3.68
C ILE A 56 -0.24 -0.88 4.02
N PHE A 57 -0.59 -1.65 2.99
CA PHE A 57 -1.36 -2.87 3.10
C PHE A 57 -0.49 -4.09 2.83
N THR A 58 0.13 -4.65 3.87
CA THR A 58 1.21 -5.64 3.70
C THR A 58 1.05 -6.87 4.58
N ALA A 59 1.38 -8.04 4.04
CA ALA A 59 1.40 -9.29 4.80
C ALA A 59 2.46 -9.31 5.91
N ARG A 60 3.47 -8.43 5.89
CA ARG A 60 4.54 -8.40 6.92
C ARG A 60 4.03 -8.25 8.34
N VAL A 61 2.92 -7.54 8.55
CA VAL A 61 2.32 -7.34 9.89
C VAL A 61 1.35 -8.45 10.31
N THR A 62 1.36 -9.58 9.60
CA THR A 62 0.60 -10.78 9.99
C THR A 62 1.12 -11.35 11.30
N LYS A 63 0.20 -11.63 12.24
CA LYS A 63 0.54 -12.33 13.49
C LYS A 63 1.04 -13.74 13.17
N PRO A 64 2.24 -14.15 13.63
CA PRO A 64 2.70 -15.53 13.44
C PRO A 64 1.80 -16.52 14.17
N LYS A 65 1.52 -17.67 13.55
CA LYS A 65 0.63 -18.71 14.11
C LYS A 65 1.17 -19.39 15.39
N ASN A 66 2.48 -19.30 15.67
CA ASN A 66 3.16 -20.08 16.72
C ASN A 66 3.86 -19.25 17.82
N THR A 67 3.61 -17.94 17.92
CA THR A 67 4.24 -17.11 18.96
C THR A 67 3.39 -17.11 20.23
N ILE A 68 3.65 -18.08 21.11
CA ILE A 68 3.10 -18.13 22.49
C ILE A 68 3.71 -17.02 23.38
N ARG A 69 4.78 -16.36 22.97
CA ARG A 69 5.48 -15.35 23.77
C ARG A 69 6.14 -14.32 22.87
N ASP A 70 5.49 -13.18 22.67
CA ASP A 70 6.18 -11.88 22.65
C ASP A 70 5.15 -10.76 22.51
N GLY A 71 4.79 -10.16 23.63
CA GLY A 71 3.83 -9.06 23.74
C GLY A 71 4.29 -7.80 23.03
N GLY A 72 4.12 -7.74 21.71
CA GLY A 72 4.25 -6.52 20.91
C GLY A 72 5.68 -6.14 20.48
N ALA A 73 6.73 -6.81 20.96
CA ALA A 73 8.10 -6.54 20.50
C ALA A 73 8.29 -6.91 19.01
N GLN A 74 7.75 -8.05 18.59
CA GLN A 74 7.88 -8.54 17.22
C GLN A 74 7.14 -7.66 16.20
N ILE A 75 5.95 -7.14 16.54
CA ILE A 75 5.22 -6.24 15.64
C ILE A 75 5.94 -4.89 15.49
N ARG A 76 6.65 -4.41 16.52
CA ARG A 76 7.48 -3.20 16.40
C ARG A 76 8.68 -3.44 15.50
N ALA A 77 9.37 -4.58 15.61
CA ALA A 77 10.48 -4.93 14.73
C ALA A 77 10.06 -4.99 13.25
N VAL A 78 8.79 -5.35 12.99
CA VAL A 78 8.20 -5.31 11.63
C VAL A 78 7.89 -3.90 11.19
N LYS A 79 7.23 -3.10 12.04
CA LYS A 79 6.73 -1.78 11.65
C LYS A 79 7.85 -0.75 11.51
N ALA A 80 8.83 -0.76 12.40
CA ALA A 80 9.92 0.23 12.42
C ALA A 80 10.61 0.45 11.05
N PRO A 81 11.05 -0.57 10.31
CA PRO A 81 11.67 -0.36 9.00
C PRO A 81 10.68 0.16 7.93
N ILE A 82 9.40 -0.20 8.04
CA ILE A 82 8.33 0.29 7.14
C ILE A 82 8.02 1.76 7.44
N GLU A 83 7.95 2.12 8.72
CA GLU A 83 7.76 3.50 9.17
C GLU A 83 8.94 4.38 8.72
N ALA A 84 10.17 3.89 8.86
CA ALA A 84 11.37 4.57 8.36
C ALA A 84 11.33 4.76 6.84
N PHE A 85 10.90 3.75 6.08
CA PHE A 85 10.67 3.87 4.64
C PHE A 85 9.62 4.95 4.33
N CYS A 86 8.50 4.98 5.05
CA CYS A 86 7.46 5.99 4.84
C CYS A 86 7.96 7.41 5.11
N VAL A 87 8.70 7.63 6.20
CA VAL A 87 9.30 8.94 6.51
C VAL A 87 10.27 9.37 5.42
N LYS A 88 11.13 8.46 4.96
CA LYS A 88 12.11 8.74 3.91
C LYS A 88 11.44 9.11 2.58
N GLU A 89 10.43 8.34 2.17
CA GLU A 89 9.86 8.46 0.81
C GLU A 89 8.67 9.43 0.72
N PHE A 90 7.93 9.62 1.82
CA PHE A 90 6.69 10.39 1.87
C PHE A 90 6.70 11.54 2.90
N GLY A 91 7.73 11.62 3.75
CA GLY A 91 7.82 12.63 4.81
C GLY A 91 6.86 12.40 6.00
N VAL A 92 6.02 11.35 5.94
CA VAL A 92 5.04 10.99 6.95
C VAL A 92 4.94 9.49 7.10
N VAL A 93 4.60 9.01 8.29
CA VAL A 93 4.26 7.59 8.49
C VAL A 93 2.83 7.35 8.02
N LEU A 94 2.67 6.45 7.05
CA LEU A 94 1.36 5.96 6.63
C LEU A 94 0.89 4.87 7.59
N GLU A 95 -0.42 4.71 7.76
CA GLU A 95 -0.98 3.62 8.56
C GLU A 95 -0.57 2.27 7.94
N ILE A 96 -0.11 1.32 8.78
CA ILE A 96 0.33 -0.02 8.35
C ILE A 96 -0.66 -1.07 8.86
N THR A 97 -1.28 -1.80 7.94
CA THR A 97 -2.29 -2.83 8.24
C THR A 97 -2.19 -4.02 7.29
N ASN A 98 -2.69 -5.18 7.71
CA ASN A 98 -2.97 -6.34 6.85
C ASN A 98 -4.47 -6.71 6.90
N VAL A 99 -5.30 -5.86 7.53
CA VAL A 99 -6.73 -6.09 7.70
C VAL A 99 -7.48 -5.35 6.61
N LYS A 100 -8.21 -6.10 5.78
CA LYS A 100 -9.16 -5.55 4.82
C LYS A 100 -10.45 -5.18 5.55
N ASP A 101 -10.91 -3.95 5.37
CA ASP A 101 -12.19 -3.48 5.89
C ASP A 101 -13.09 -2.95 4.74
N PHE A 102 -14.29 -2.47 5.09
CA PHE A 102 -15.25 -1.92 4.12
C PHE A 102 -14.83 -0.56 3.53
N GLN A 103 -13.80 0.07 4.06
CA GLN A 103 -13.30 1.36 3.60
C GLN A 103 -12.15 1.22 2.60
N LEU A 104 -11.59 0.01 2.39
CA LEU A 104 -10.66 -0.24 1.28
C LEU A 104 -11.41 -0.10 -0.07
N ILE A 105 -11.13 0.98 -0.79
CA ILE A 105 -11.78 1.28 -2.08
C ILE A 105 -10.90 0.92 -3.30
N GLU A 106 -9.59 0.84 -3.12
CA GLU A 106 -8.63 0.57 -4.18
C GLU A 106 -7.41 -0.16 -3.60
N LEU A 107 -6.91 -1.19 -4.28
CA LEU A 107 -5.77 -1.99 -3.85
C LEU A 107 -4.70 -2.03 -4.96
N TRP A 108 -3.48 -1.63 -4.62
CA TRP A 108 -2.29 -1.76 -5.45
C TRP A 108 -1.34 -2.79 -4.85
N ASP A 109 -1.07 -3.84 -5.61
CA ASP A 109 -0.27 -4.99 -5.18
C ASP A 109 0.24 -5.73 -6.43
N ASP A 110 1.51 -6.11 -6.46
CA ASP A 110 2.16 -6.77 -7.60
C ASP A 110 1.55 -8.14 -7.93
N ARG A 111 0.78 -8.72 -7.00
CA ARG A 111 0.11 -10.02 -7.14
C ARG A 111 -1.40 -9.91 -7.29
N ALA A 112 -1.98 -8.71 -7.18
CA ALA A 112 -3.42 -8.55 -7.30
C ALA A 112 -3.90 -8.72 -8.75
N VAL A 113 -4.96 -9.51 -8.92
CA VAL A 113 -5.68 -9.66 -10.19
C VAL A 113 -7.14 -9.29 -9.95
N GLN A 114 -7.63 -8.29 -10.69
CA GLN A 114 -9.03 -7.88 -10.56
C GLN A 114 -9.97 -8.93 -11.13
N VAL A 115 -11.04 -9.21 -10.39
CA VAL A 115 -12.12 -10.11 -10.79
C VAL A 115 -13.37 -9.29 -11.09
N ALA A 116 -13.99 -9.57 -12.23
CA ALA A 116 -15.21 -8.93 -12.67
C ALA A 116 -16.35 -9.25 -11.70
N ARG A 117 -17.01 -8.18 -11.23
CA ARG A 117 -17.91 -8.24 -10.07
C ARG A 117 -18.97 -9.32 -10.25
N ASN A 118 -19.07 -10.21 -9.27
CA ASN A 118 -20.04 -11.31 -9.22
C ASN A 118 -19.94 -12.32 -10.38
N THR A 119 -18.83 -12.38 -11.12
CA THR A 119 -18.69 -13.31 -12.26
C THR A 119 -17.60 -14.37 -12.06
N GLY A 120 -16.61 -14.11 -11.20
CA GLY A 120 -15.42 -14.95 -11.06
C GLY A 120 -14.45 -14.88 -12.25
N LYS A 121 -14.76 -14.11 -13.29
CA LYS A 121 -13.89 -13.92 -14.45
C LYS A 121 -12.85 -12.86 -14.15
N LYS A 122 -11.63 -13.03 -14.66
CA LYS A 122 -10.61 -11.98 -14.64
C LYS A 122 -11.14 -10.75 -15.39
N GLU A 123 -11.04 -9.56 -14.80
CA GLU A 123 -11.24 -8.33 -15.56
C GLU A 123 -10.14 -8.22 -16.62
N ILE A 124 -10.55 -8.13 -17.88
CA ILE A 124 -9.62 -7.96 -18.99
C ILE A 124 -9.45 -6.46 -19.17
N TRP A 125 -8.37 -5.94 -18.59
CA TRP A 125 -7.87 -4.63 -18.96
C TRP A 125 -7.13 -4.76 -20.29
N ASN A 126 -7.78 -4.36 -21.38
CA ASN A 126 -7.11 -4.25 -22.66
C ASN A 126 -6.10 -3.09 -22.57
N ALA A 127 -4.83 -3.42 -22.36
CA ALA A 127 -3.72 -2.45 -22.32
C ALA A 127 -3.57 -1.62 -23.62
N TRP A 128 -4.32 -1.97 -24.67
CA TRP A 128 -4.29 -1.35 -26.00
C TRP A 128 -5.46 -0.40 -26.27
N ASP A 129 -6.55 -0.43 -25.49
CA ASP A 129 -7.75 0.35 -25.83
C ASP A 129 -7.73 1.78 -25.27
N GLU A 130 -6.94 2.08 -24.23
CA GLU A 130 -6.89 3.44 -23.66
C GLU A 130 -5.49 3.85 -23.21
N GLY A 131 -4.63 4.18 -24.17
CA GLY A 131 -3.71 5.32 -23.99
C GLY A 131 -2.45 5.14 -23.14
N TYR A 132 -1.77 4.00 -23.21
CA TYR A 132 -0.41 3.85 -22.65
C TYR A 132 0.57 4.92 -23.20
N GLU A 133 0.42 5.30 -24.47
CA GLU A 133 1.16 6.39 -25.14
C GLU A 133 0.76 7.79 -24.65
N LYS A 134 -0.45 7.98 -24.10
CA LYS A 134 -0.92 9.29 -23.63
C LYS A 134 -0.41 9.60 -22.23
N ALA A 135 -0.28 8.58 -21.38
CA ALA A 135 0.21 8.72 -20.00
C ALA A 135 1.72 9.03 -19.91
N LEU A 136 2.51 8.76 -20.95
CA LEU A 136 3.95 9.08 -20.99
C LEU A 136 4.25 10.51 -21.45
N LYS A 137 3.29 11.26 -21.99
CA LYS A 137 3.51 12.64 -22.46
C LYS A 137 3.36 13.71 -21.37
N ASP A 138 2.82 13.34 -20.22
CA ASP A 138 2.58 14.24 -19.09
C ASP A 138 3.57 14.01 -17.92
N TYR A 139 4.71 13.36 -18.19
CA TYR A 139 5.86 13.22 -17.26
C TYR A 139 7.15 13.76 -17.89
#